data_AF-B0XAJ2-F1
#
_entry.id   AF-B0XAJ2-F1
#
_cell.length_a   1.000
_cell.length_b   1.000
_cell.length_c   1.000
_cell.angle_alpha   90.00
_cell.angle_beta   90.00
_cell.angle_gamma   90.00
#
_symmetry.space_group_name_H-M   'P 1'
#
loop_
_entity.id
_entity.type
_entity.pdbx_description
1 polymer ?
#
loop_
_entity_poly.entity_id
_entity_poly.type
_entity_poly.pdbx_seq_one_letter_code
_entity_poly.pdbx_strand_id
1 'polypeptide(L)'
;MFTTSPRSDNLILVRPKGASLEKEFYQQRRTVKFDQEGSFLAVVRPVIILGQVFGIFPVVGYGAAQADRIRFEVCSLRMFYSVLLQLGGATMSGFSLATFWTTGVEFSKILSWMFFTINLLITTSFTVLARRWPELMKEWENTEQSLPDQPLLAASNKKLHRKVVTTMSVLMVSALFEHALAKPAGLYRAYRCGIQDLLEAHLMQAFPEMFSFIAYDIYVGFVAQVVTTILTFYWNFVDLFLITLSMGLRQNLVHMNQIIMSSRGQFHSELFWYDHWKHFQKVCELVHLFKRKVAYLVILSFTNNLFFICIQLIGVLKPVPGLIVAIYVWYSLAHLMTRMIMVAMYAASIHDESRKLLPMFRTMPTQFYNKEIQRFHQQMENDTVALSGYGFFHLTRKLILKVAGTVVTYELVLLQVNDSEEKNGDQNPCT
;
A
#
# COMPACT_ATOMS: atom_id res chain seq x y z
N MET A 1 -2.16 73.03 -62.66
CA MET A 1 -3.46 72.70 -62.02
C MET A 1 -3.13 72.11 -60.65
N PHE A 2 -3.85 72.55 -59.63
CA PHE A 2 -3.57 72.47 -58.20
C PHE A 2 -3.54 71.06 -57.56
N THR A 3 -3.07 71.05 -56.29
CA THR A 3 -3.30 70.14 -55.12
C THR A 3 -2.24 69.05 -54.86
N THR A 4 -1.30 69.22 -53.91
CA THR A 4 -1.32 69.09 -52.41
C THR A 4 -1.37 67.65 -51.84
N SER A 5 -0.28 67.32 -51.11
CA SER A 5 0.00 66.24 -50.13
C SER A 5 -1.19 65.78 -49.24
N PRO A 6 -1.18 64.59 -48.57
CA PRO A 6 -0.22 64.27 -47.50
C PRO A 6 0.36 62.84 -47.45
N ARG A 7 1.49 62.77 -46.72
CA ARG A 7 2.20 61.59 -46.18
C ARG A 7 1.27 60.49 -45.64
N SER A 8 1.62 59.24 -45.90
CA SER A 8 1.19 58.09 -45.10
C SER A 8 2.37 57.55 -44.28
N ASP A 9 2.14 57.49 -42.97
CA ASP A 9 3.09 57.06 -41.95
C ASP A 9 3.38 55.56 -41.99
N ASN A 10 4.58 55.24 -41.52
CA ASN A 10 5.09 53.90 -41.24
C ASN A 10 4.12 53.06 -40.39
N LEU A 11 3.66 51.92 -40.91
CA LEU A 11 3.14 50.83 -40.08
C LEU A 11 4.23 49.75 -39.92
N ILE A 12 5.16 50.00 -39.00
CA ILE A 12 6.02 48.93 -38.49
C ILE A 12 5.16 48.09 -37.57
N LEU A 13 4.79 46.89 -38.05
CA LEU A 13 4.08 45.88 -37.28
C LEU A 13 5.04 45.32 -36.21
N VAL A 14 5.12 46.01 -35.07
CA VAL A 14 5.86 45.53 -33.89
C VAL A 14 5.08 44.34 -33.31
N ARG A 15 5.46 43.11 -33.69
CA ARG A 15 5.07 41.91 -32.94
C ARG A 15 5.55 42.06 -31.49
N PRO A 16 4.71 41.81 -30.48
CA PRO A 16 5.17 41.81 -29.09
C PRO A 16 6.14 40.63 -28.90
N LYS A 17 7.44 40.93 -28.81
CA LYS A 17 8.52 39.94 -28.61
C LYS A 17 8.33 39.09 -27.35
N GLY A 18 7.53 39.52 -26.37
CA GLY A 18 7.30 38.80 -25.11
C GLY A 18 6.46 37.52 -25.26
N ALA A 19 5.38 37.55 -26.06
CA ALA A 19 4.45 36.42 -26.15
C ALA A 19 4.98 35.25 -26.99
N SER A 20 5.90 35.51 -27.94
CA SER A 20 6.58 34.46 -28.70
C SER A 20 7.70 33.82 -27.90
N LEU A 21 8.48 34.62 -27.14
CA LEU A 21 9.53 34.11 -26.26
C LEU A 21 8.98 33.27 -25.12
N GLU A 22 7.84 33.65 -24.54
CA GLU A 22 7.20 32.85 -23.49
C GLU A 22 6.71 31.51 -24.07
N LYS A 23 6.07 31.51 -25.24
CA LYS A 23 5.66 30.29 -25.95
C LYS A 23 6.84 29.43 -26.37
N GLU A 24 7.92 30.02 -26.86
CA GLU A 24 9.16 29.32 -27.20
C GLU A 24 9.84 28.74 -25.95
N PHE A 25 9.86 29.46 -24.83
CA PHE A 25 10.37 28.97 -23.55
C PHE A 25 9.54 27.79 -23.01
N TYR A 26 8.21 27.85 -23.14
CA TYR A 26 7.31 26.74 -22.82
C TYR A 26 7.42 25.56 -23.79
N GLN A 27 7.64 25.80 -25.10
CA GLN A 27 7.84 24.75 -26.10
C GLN A 27 9.20 24.07 -26.00
N GLN A 28 10.26 24.81 -25.68
CA GLN A 28 11.61 24.26 -25.54
C GLN A 28 11.72 23.33 -24.31
N ARG A 29 10.88 23.54 -23.28
CA ARG A 29 10.74 22.62 -22.14
C ARG A 29 10.11 21.25 -22.48
N ARG A 30 9.45 21.11 -23.63
CA ARG A 30 8.79 19.85 -24.07
C ARG A 30 9.72 18.80 -24.69
N THR A 31 10.98 19.12 -24.97
CA THR A 31 11.91 18.20 -25.69
C THR A 31 12.99 17.58 -24.81
N VAL A 32 12.82 17.58 -23.48
CA VAL A 32 13.69 16.84 -22.58
C VAL A 32 13.23 15.38 -22.58
N LYS A 33 14.06 14.46 -23.10
CA LYS A 33 13.84 13.01 -22.92
C LYS A 33 13.72 12.73 -21.43
N PHE A 34 12.58 12.19 -21.01
CA PHE A 34 12.34 11.84 -19.61
C PHE A 34 13.40 10.82 -19.15
N ASP A 35 14.08 11.14 -18.05
CA ASP A 35 15.06 10.25 -17.43
C ASP A 35 14.33 9.01 -16.89
N GLN A 36 14.42 7.90 -17.61
CA GLN A 36 13.71 6.67 -17.27
C GLN A 36 14.15 6.09 -15.91
N GLU A 37 15.36 6.43 -15.42
CA GLU A 37 15.81 6.06 -14.07
C GLU A 37 15.14 6.88 -12.96
N GLY A 38 14.56 8.03 -13.30
CA GLY A 38 13.78 8.89 -12.42
C GLY A 38 12.27 8.68 -12.51
N SER A 39 11.79 7.60 -13.14
CA SER A 39 10.36 7.27 -13.25
C SER A 39 9.83 6.57 -11.99
N PHE A 40 8.52 6.66 -11.74
CA PHE A 40 7.89 5.80 -10.72
C PHE A 40 8.04 4.31 -11.04
N LEU A 41 8.13 3.94 -12.33
CA LEU A 41 8.38 2.57 -12.72
C LEU A 41 9.69 2.04 -12.12
N ALA A 42 10.75 2.86 -12.11
CA ALA A 42 12.00 2.52 -11.44
C ALA A 42 11.86 2.44 -9.91
N VAL A 43 11.02 3.31 -9.32
CA VAL A 43 10.72 3.30 -7.87
C VAL A 43 10.05 1.99 -7.45
N VAL A 44 9.02 1.54 -8.17
CA VAL A 44 8.20 0.38 -7.79
C VAL A 44 8.82 -0.97 -8.21
N ARG A 45 9.72 -0.96 -9.20
CA ARG A 45 10.40 -2.15 -9.74
C ARG A 45 10.92 -3.14 -8.69
N PRO A 46 11.70 -2.77 -7.66
CA PRO A 46 12.23 -3.73 -6.69
C PRO A 46 11.12 -4.50 -5.96
N VAL A 47 10.02 -3.83 -5.60
CA VAL A 47 8.87 -4.45 -4.92
C VAL A 47 8.15 -5.42 -5.86
N ILE A 48 7.98 -5.06 -7.14
CA ILE A 48 7.36 -5.94 -8.13
C ILE A 48 8.23 -7.17 -8.41
N ILE A 49 9.55 -7.01 -8.52
CA ILE A 49 10.49 -8.14 -8.69
C ILE A 49 10.41 -9.09 -7.48
N LEU A 50 10.40 -8.55 -6.26
CA LEU A 50 10.22 -9.35 -5.05
C LEU A 50 8.91 -10.14 -5.10
N GLY A 51 7.81 -9.50 -5.50
CA GLY A 51 6.52 -10.19 -5.69
C GLY A 51 6.56 -11.28 -6.77
N GLN A 52 7.34 -11.12 -7.83
CA GLN A 52 7.53 -12.13 -8.87
C GLN A 52 8.30 -13.35 -8.37
N VAL A 53 9.34 -13.14 -7.54
CA VAL A 53 10.13 -14.24 -6.94
C VAL A 53 9.25 -15.17 -6.11
N PHE A 54 8.29 -14.61 -5.37
CA PHE A 54 7.36 -15.38 -4.54
C PHE A 54 6.04 -15.69 -5.23
N GLY A 55 5.90 -15.42 -6.54
CA GLY A 55 4.73 -15.82 -7.31
C GLY A 55 3.44 -15.08 -6.96
N ILE A 56 3.48 -13.93 -6.30
CA ILE A 56 2.28 -13.14 -5.99
C ILE A 56 1.86 -12.22 -7.14
N PHE A 57 2.81 -11.78 -7.98
CA PHE A 57 2.57 -10.75 -8.99
C PHE A 57 3.02 -11.16 -10.41
N PRO A 58 2.20 -11.92 -11.16
CA PRO A 58 2.58 -12.55 -12.43
C PRO A 58 2.52 -11.57 -13.64
N VAL A 59 3.33 -10.52 -13.62
CA VAL A 59 3.53 -9.63 -14.78
C VAL A 59 4.86 -9.91 -15.48
N VAL A 60 4.95 -9.63 -16.78
CA VAL A 60 6.14 -9.80 -17.62
C VAL A 60 6.66 -8.44 -18.08
N GLY A 61 7.95 -8.33 -18.40
CA GLY A 61 8.53 -7.13 -19.02
C GLY A 61 9.07 -6.07 -18.06
N TYR A 62 9.06 -6.32 -16.75
CA TYR A 62 9.53 -5.39 -15.70
C TYR A 62 11.05 -5.14 -15.67
N GLY A 63 11.82 -5.89 -16.45
CA GLY A 63 13.26 -5.66 -16.65
C GLY A 63 13.57 -4.46 -17.55
N ALA A 64 12.58 -3.96 -18.30
CA ALA A 64 12.76 -2.79 -19.15
C ALA A 64 12.30 -1.49 -18.47
N ALA A 65 12.84 -0.36 -18.91
CA ALA A 65 12.62 0.96 -18.31
C ALA A 65 11.42 1.74 -18.87
N GLN A 66 10.46 1.04 -19.49
CA GLN A 66 9.28 1.64 -20.17
C GLN A 66 7.99 0.89 -19.80
N ALA A 67 6.88 1.61 -19.58
CA ALA A 67 5.62 0.97 -19.23
C ALA A 67 5.04 0.14 -20.39
N ASP A 68 5.31 0.50 -21.65
CA ASP A 68 4.80 -0.21 -22.83
C ASP A 68 5.27 -1.66 -22.96
N ARG A 69 6.36 -2.02 -22.30
CA ARG A 69 6.89 -3.39 -22.31
C ARG A 69 6.29 -4.25 -21.22
N ILE A 70 5.57 -3.67 -20.27
CA ILE A 70 4.88 -4.41 -19.21
C ILE A 70 3.66 -5.09 -19.84
N ARG A 71 3.57 -6.41 -19.68
CA ARG A 71 2.48 -7.21 -20.24
C ARG A 71 1.97 -8.20 -19.21
N PHE A 72 0.70 -8.55 -19.34
CA PHE A 72 0.09 -9.66 -18.62
C PHE A 72 -0.17 -10.79 -19.61
N GLU A 73 0.44 -11.95 -19.37
CA GLU A 73 0.30 -13.13 -20.22
C GLU A 73 -0.29 -14.27 -19.40
N VAL A 74 -1.48 -14.73 -19.79
CA VAL A 74 -2.21 -15.82 -19.12
C VAL A 74 -1.42 -17.12 -19.21
N CYS A 75 -0.82 -17.40 -20.36
CA CYS A 75 -0.02 -18.60 -20.62
C CYS A 75 1.47 -18.31 -20.41
N SER A 76 1.87 -18.02 -19.17
CA SER A 76 3.27 -17.79 -18.80
C SER A 76 3.69 -18.67 -17.62
N LEU A 77 4.99 -19.01 -17.53
CA LEU A 77 5.54 -19.76 -16.40
C LEU A 77 5.29 -19.05 -15.05
N ARG A 78 5.28 -17.71 -15.06
CA ARG A 78 4.97 -16.88 -13.89
C ARG A 78 3.53 -17.06 -13.44
N MET A 79 2.59 -17.08 -14.38
CA MET A 79 1.18 -17.33 -14.07
C MET A 79 0.97 -18.76 -13.57
N PHE A 80 1.61 -19.76 -14.19
CA PHE A 80 1.55 -21.14 -13.71
C PHE A 80 2.05 -21.27 -12.27
N TYR A 81 3.19 -20.64 -11.96
CA TYR A 81 3.72 -20.60 -10.60
C TYR A 81 2.76 -19.93 -9.60
N SER A 82 2.18 -18.78 -9.95
CA SER A 82 1.16 -18.11 -9.12
C SER A 82 -0.07 -18.99 -8.87
N VAL A 83 -0.56 -19.69 -9.90
CA VAL A 83 -1.72 -20.58 -9.79
C VAL A 83 -1.41 -21.79 -8.91
N LEU A 84 -0.22 -22.39 -9.04
CA LEU A 84 0.20 -23.51 -8.19
C LEU A 84 0.19 -23.13 -6.70
N LEU A 85 0.71 -21.94 -6.37
CA LEU A 85 0.71 -21.44 -4.98
C LEU A 85 -0.70 -21.09 -4.49
N GLN A 86 -1.57 -20.59 -5.38
CA GLN A 86 -2.98 -20.37 -5.07
C GLN A 86 -3.71 -21.68 -4.78
N LEU A 87 -3.44 -22.74 -5.54
CA LEU A 87 -4.00 -24.07 -5.30
C LEU A 87 -3.56 -24.59 -3.92
N GLY A 88 -2.28 -24.46 -3.57
CA GLY A 88 -1.80 -24.81 -2.23
C GLY A 88 -2.52 -24.04 -1.12
N GLY A 89 -2.67 -22.72 -1.27
CA GLY A 89 -3.42 -21.89 -0.32
C GLY A 89 -4.92 -22.25 -0.24
N ALA A 90 -5.54 -22.61 -1.38
CA ALA A 90 -6.92 -23.06 -1.44
C ALA A 90 -7.12 -24.41 -0.76
N THR A 91 -6.19 -25.36 -0.94
CA THR A 91 -6.19 -26.64 -0.24
C THR A 91 -6.11 -26.45 1.27
N MET A 92 -5.19 -25.61 1.76
CA MET A 92 -5.07 -25.33 3.21
C MET A 92 -6.32 -24.63 3.76
N SER A 93 -6.86 -23.63 3.04
CA SER A 93 -8.11 -22.96 3.40
C SER A 93 -9.30 -23.94 3.44
N GLY A 94 -9.35 -24.89 2.50
CA GLY A 94 -10.36 -25.95 2.45
C GLY A 94 -10.30 -26.87 3.67
N PHE A 95 -9.12 -27.35 4.06
CA PHE A 95 -8.95 -28.16 5.27
C PHE A 95 -9.34 -27.41 6.54
N SER A 96 -8.93 -26.14 6.68
CA SER A 96 -9.33 -25.31 7.83
C SER A 96 -10.84 -25.07 7.88
N LEU A 97 -11.48 -24.80 6.74
CA LEU A 97 -12.93 -24.63 6.67
C LEU A 97 -13.68 -25.93 7.00
N ALA A 98 -13.21 -27.06 6.48
CA ALA A 98 -13.79 -28.37 6.76
C ALA A 98 -13.71 -28.69 8.25
N THR A 99 -12.56 -28.47 8.89
CA THR A 99 -12.40 -28.67 10.33
C THR A 99 -13.32 -27.75 11.14
N PHE A 100 -13.39 -26.47 10.77
CA PHE A 100 -14.28 -25.51 11.41
C PHE A 100 -15.76 -25.94 11.33
N TRP A 101 -16.18 -26.52 10.21
CA TRP A 101 -17.56 -26.98 10.01
C TRP A 101 -17.87 -28.28 10.75
N THR A 102 -16.94 -29.24 10.80
CA THR A 102 -17.19 -30.57 11.36
C THR A 102 -17.03 -30.65 12.88
N THR A 103 -16.12 -29.86 13.46
CA THR A 103 -15.74 -29.97 14.88
C THR A 103 -16.19 -28.78 15.74
N GLY A 104 -17.00 -27.88 15.18
CA GLY A 104 -17.51 -26.71 15.88
C GLY A 104 -16.53 -25.54 16.02
N VAL A 105 -17.03 -24.45 16.58
CA VAL A 105 -16.34 -23.15 16.66
C VAL A 105 -15.36 -23.14 17.82
N GLU A 106 -14.08 -23.30 17.54
CA GLU A 106 -12.99 -23.02 18.48
C GLU A 106 -12.12 -21.87 17.97
N PHE A 107 -11.58 -21.10 18.90
CA PHE A 107 -10.78 -19.90 18.59
C PHE A 107 -9.57 -20.22 17.70
N SER A 108 -8.80 -21.26 18.02
CA SER A 108 -7.64 -21.72 17.22
C SER A 108 -8.00 -22.00 15.76
N LYS A 109 -9.16 -22.65 15.52
CA LYS A 109 -9.65 -22.98 14.17
C LYS A 109 -10.02 -21.73 13.37
N ILE A 110 -10.59 -20.71 14.03
CA ILE A 110 -10.89 -19.41 13.41
C ILE A 110 -9.61 -18.73 12.95
N LEU A 111 -8.54 -18.77 13.76
CA LEU A 111 -7.25 -18.17 13.39
C LEU A 111 -6.70 -18.81 12.11
N SER A 112 -6.63 -20.14 12.05
CA SER A 112 -6.14 -20.88 10.89
C SER A 112 -6.98 -20.59 9.65
N TRP A 113 -8.31 -20.68 9.78
CA TRP A 113 -9.23 -20.42 8.67
C TRP A 113 -9.11 -18.99 8.13
N MET A 114 -9.06 -17.99 9.01
CA MET A 114 -8.86 -16.59 8.61
C MET A 114 -7.51 -16.38 7.94
N PHE A 115 -6.43 -16.95 8.49
CA PHE A 115 -5.09 -16.86 7.93
C PHE A 115 -5.04 -17.39 6.48
N PHE A 116 -5.47 -18.62 6.25
CA PHE A 116 -5.39 -19.23 4.91
C PHE A 116 -6.33 -18.55 3.92
N THR A 117 -7.56 -18.24 4.35
CA THR A 117 -8.58 -17.63 3.48
C THR A 117 -8.19 -16.22 3.07
N ILE A 118 -7.76 -15.37 3.99
CA ILE A 118 -7.36 -13.99 3.66
C ILE A 118 -6.14 -14.00 2.74
N ASN A 119 -5.13 -14.84 3.00
CA ASN A 119 -3.95 -14.88 2.15
C ASN A 119 -4.25 -15.43 0.75
N LEU A 120 -5.18 -16.38 0.61
CA LEU A 120 -5.72 -16.81 -0.69
C LEU A 120 -6.40 -15.65 -1.43
N LEU A 121 -7.22 -14.86 -0.72
CA LEU A 121 -7.87 -13.68 -1.30
C LEU A 121 -6.83 -12.62 -1.72
N ILE A 122 -5.76 -12.42 -0.94
CA ILE A 122 -4.66 -11.50 -1.28
C ILE A 122 -3.99 -11.92 -2.60
N THR A 123 -3.54 -13.17 -2.74
CA THR A 123 -2.87 -13.61 -3.99
C THR A 123 -3.80 -13.59 -5.20
N THR A 124 -5.08 -13.93 -5.01
CA THR A 124 -6.11 -13.84 -6.06
C THR A 124 -6.29 -12.39 -6.50
N SER A 125 -6.35 -11.47 -5.54
CA SER A 125 -6.49 -10.03 -5.79
C SER A 125 -5.29 -9.45 -6.53
N PHE A 126 -4.08 -9.88 -6.18
CA PHE A 126 -2.87 -9.48 -6.92
C PHE A 126 -2.84 -10.01 -8.34
N THR A 127 -3.36 -11.21 -8.60
CA THR A 127 -3.52 -11.75 -9.95
C THR A 127 -4.52 -10.92 -10.77
N VAL A 128 -5.64 -10.52 -10.16
CA VAL A 128 -6.61 -9.59 -10.78
C VAL A 128 -5.99 -8.22 -11.03
N LEU A 129 -5.16 -7.72 -10.12
CA LEU A 129 -4.44 -6.46 -10.28
C LEU A 129 -3.41 -6.55 -11.40
N ALA A 130 -2.65 -7.66 -11.48
CA ALA A 130 -1.65 -7.92 -12.50
C ALA A 130 -2.22 -7.83 -13.93
N ARG A 131 -3.47 -8.27 -14.14
CA ARG A 131 -4.18 -8.13 -15.43
C ARG A 131 -4.33 -6.68 -15.88
N ARG A 132 -4.60 -5.78 -14.93
CA ARG A 132 -4.87 -4.34 -15.18
C ARG A 132 -3.63 -3.48 -15.02
N TRP A 133 -2.55 -4.08 -14.53
CA TRP A 133 -1.32 -3.38 -14.18
C TRP A 133 -0.63 -2.68 -15.37
N PRO A 134 -0.56 -3.27 -16.59
CA PRO A 134 -0.01 -2.59 -17.76
C PRO A 134 -0.70 -1.25 -18.05
N GLU A 135 -2.05 -1.24 -18.05
CA GLU A 135 -2.85 -0.03 -18.28
C GLU A 135 -2.60 1.01 -17.18
N LEU A 136 -2.53 0.57 -15.93
CA LEU A 136 -2.25 1.46 -14.79
C LEU A 136 -0.87 2.12 -14.88
N MET A 137 0.16 1.37 -15.30
CA MET A 137 1.51 1.92 -15.44
C MET A 137 1.62 2.87 -16.62
N LYS A 138 0.92 2.61 -17.72
CA LYS A 138 0.83 3.56 -18.84
C LYS A 138 0.21 4.87 -18.40
N GLU A 139 -0.88 4.80 -17.64
CA GLU A 139 -1.56 6.03 -17.20
C GLU A 139 -0.79 6.79 -16.12
N TRP A 140 0.00 6.08 -15.31
CA TRP A 140 0.97 6.71 -14.46
C TRP A 140 2.07 7.43 -15.25
N GLU A 141 2.66 6.76 -16.24
CA GLU A 141 3.72 7.33 -17.08
C GLU A 141 3.21 8.56 -17.86
N ASN A 142 2.01 8.48 -18.45
CA ASN A 142 1.35 9.62 -19.11
C ASN A 142 1.13 10.79 -18.15
N THR A 143 0.76 10.51 -16.90
CA THR A 143 0.59 11.55 -15.88
C THR A 143 1.93 12.19 -15.56
N GLU A 144 2.96 11.40 -15.25
CA GLU A 144 4.32 11.89 -14.93
C GLU A 144 4.88 12.76 -16.05
N GLN A 145 4.81 12.29 -17.31
CA GLN A 145 5.30 13.04 -18.47
C GLN A 145 4.57 14.38 -18.68
N SER A 146 3.34 14.50 -18.19
CA SER A 146 2.57 15.75 -18.29
C SER A 146 2.87 16.78 -17.20
N LEU A 147 3.58 16.39 -16.13
CA LEU A 147 3.86 17.30 -15.02
C LEU A 147 4.93 18.35 -15.39
N PRO A 148 4.89 19.55 -14.79
CA PRO A 148 5.95 20.55 -14.96
C PRO A 148 7.24 20.12 -14.25
N ASP A 149 8.38 20.66 -14.68
CA ASP A 149 9.70 20.44 -14.08
C ASP A 149 10.12 18.97 -13.91
N GLN A 150 10.23 18.29 -15.06
CA GLN A 150 10.63 16.88 -15.16
C GLN A 150 11.96 16.55 -14.45
N PRO A 151 13.03 17.38 -14.54
CA PRO A 151 14.29 17.10 -13.84
C PRO A 151 14.12 17.04 -12.31
N LEU A 152 13.31 17.95 -11.75
CA LEU A 152 13.02 17.97 -10.31
C LEU A 152 12.23 16.73 -9.87
N LEU A 153 11.24 16.31 -10.68
CA LEU A 153 10.46 15.10 -10.44
C LEU A 153 11.37 13.87 -10.44
N ALA A 154 12.21 13.72 -11.47
CA ALA A 154 13.16 12.62 -11.60
C ALA A 154 14.13 12.55 -10.40
N ALA A 155 14.69 13.69 -9.97
CA ALA A 155 15.57 13.74 -8.81
C ALA A 155 14.86 13.33 -7.50
N SER A 156 13.59 13.74 -7.34
CA SER A 156 12.78 13.34 -6.19
C SER A 156 12.42 11.85 -6.22
N ASN A 157 12.10 11.32 -7.39
CA ASN A 157 11.84 9.90 -7.60
C ASN A 157 13.09 9.03 -7.33
N LYS A 158 14.30 9.49 -7.65
CA LYS A 158 15.54 8.79 -7.25
C LYS A 158 15.72 8.73 -5.72
N LYS A 159 15.35 9.79 -4.99
CA LYS A 159 15.32 9.78 -3.52
C LYS A 159 14.24 8.83 -3.00
N LEU A 160 13.06 8.84 -3.63
CA LEU A 160 11.96 7.96 -3.29
C LEU A 160 12.33 6.49 -3.53
N HIS A 161 13.01 6.15 -4.62
CA HIS A 161 13.48 4.80 -4.91
C HIS A 161 14.35 4.27 -3.77
N ARG A 162 15.34 5.04 -3.32
CA ARG A 162 16.17 4.67 -2.16
C ARG A 162 15.33 4.43 -0.92
N LYS A 163 14.36 5.31 -0.64
CA LYS A 163 13.45 5.16 0.49
C LYS A 163 12.61 3.89 0.40
N VAL A 164 12.06 3.57 -0.77
CA VAL A 164 11.29 2.34 -1.02
C VAL A 164 12.15 1.11 -0.81
N VAL A 165 13.38 1.08 -1.34
CA VAL A 165 14.31 -0.04 -1.14
C VAL A 165 14.66 -0.22 0.34
N THR A 166 14.94 0.86 1.07
CA THR A 166 15.20 0.79 2.51
C THR A 166 13.97 0.28 3.27
N THR A 167 12.77 0.82 3.01
CA THR A 167 11.53 0.34 3.65
C THR A 167 11.28 -1.13 3.34
N MET A 168 11.38 -1.55 2.07
CA MET A 168 11.25 -2.94 1.67
C MET A 168 12.22 -3.85 2.45
N SER A 169 13.50 -3.47 2.49
CA SER A 169 14.53 -4.27 3.15
C SER A 169 14.25 -4.42 4.65
N VAL A 170 13.92 -3.32 5.33
CA VAL A 170 13.58 -3.33 6.76
C VAL A 170 12.37 -4.21 7.04
N LEU A 171 11.29 -4.08 6.27
CA LEU A 171 10.06 -4.86 6.52
C LEU A 171 10.24 -6.34 6.23
N MET A 172 10.94 -6.70 5.15
CA MET A 172 11.14 -8.09 4.79
C MET A 172 12.12 -8.79 5.73
N VAL A 173 13.18 -8.10 6.18
CA VAL A 173 14.09 -8.64 7.21
C VAL A 173 13.37 -8.81 8.54
N SER A 174 12.56 -7.82 8.95
CA SER A 174 11.73 -7.91 10.16
C SER A 174 10.74 -9.07 10.08
N ALA A 175 10.09 -9.27 8.93
CA ALA A 175 9.18 -10.39 8.70
C ALA A 175 9.89 -11.75 8.74
N LEU A 176 11.09 -11.84 8.17
CA LEU A 176 11.90 -13.05 8.23
C LEU A 176 12.30 -13.38 9.67
N PHE A 177 12.69 -12.38 10.45
CA PHE A 177 13.05 -12.54 11.85
C PHE A 177 11.84 -12.98 12.70
N GLU A 178 10.67 -12.38 12.47
CA GLU A 178 9.40 -12.80 13.09
C GLU A 178 9.10 -14.28 12.79
N HIS A 179 9.19 -14.68 11.52
CA HIS A 179 8.97 -16.06 11.10
C HIS A 179 9.98 -17.03 11.72
N ALA A 180 11.25 -16.63 11.80
CA ALA A 180 12.30 -17.42 12.42
C ALA A 180 12.08 -17.60 13.93
N LEU A 181 11.55 -16.59 14.63
CA LEU A 181 11.19 -16.68 16.06
C LEU A 181 9.96 -17.57 16.32
N ALA A 182 9.02 -17.63 15.37
CA ALA A 182 7.82 -18.47 15.50
C ALA A 182 8.16 -19.96 15.63
N LYS A 183 9.23 -20.42 14.96
CA LYS A 183 9.65 -21.83 14.93
C LYS A 183 10.09 -22.39 16.29
N PRO A 184 11.13 -21.85 16.96
CA PRO A 184 11.54 -22.33 18.27
C PRO A 184 10.46 -22.10 19.33
N ALA A 185 9.64 -21.05 19.21
CA ALA A 185 8.50 -20.85 20.10
C ALA A 185 7.46 -21.98 19.99
N GLY A 186 7.17 -22.44 18.77
CA GLY A 186 6.33 -23.62 18.54
C GLY A 186 6.97 -24.91 19.05
N LEU A 187 8.26 -25.11 18.80
CA LEU A 187 9.02 -26.29 19.22
C LEU A 187 9.11 -26.42 20.76
N TYR A 188 9.30 -25.31 21.45
CA TYR A 188 9.32 -25.27 22.92
C TYR A 188 8.00 -25.75 23.53
N ARG A 189 6.86 -25.44 22.89
CA ARG A 189 5.54 -25.92 23.32
C ARG A 189 5.42 -27.44 23.10
N ALA A 190 5.86 -27.96 21.97
CA ALA A 190 5.85 -29.40 21.68
C ALA A 190 6.73 -30.20 22.64
N TYR A 191 7.94 -29.72 22.92
CA TYR A 191 8.87 -30.37 23.85
C TYR A 191 8.30 -30.51 25.27
N ARG A 192 7.61 -29.48 25.77
CA ARG A 192 6.90 -29.50 27.07
C ARG A 192 5.83 -30.60 27.17
N CYS A 193 5.33 -31.10 26.05
CA CYS A 193 4.33 -32.17 26.00
C CYS A 193 4.94 -33.59 25.96
N GLY A 194 6.27 -33.74 25.98
CA GLY A 194 6.94 -35.04 26.16
C GLY A 194 6.93 -35.97 24.93
N ILE A 195 6.79 -35.41 23.72
CA ILE A 195 6.71 -36.20 22.48
C ILE A 195 8.12 -36.57 21.98
N GLN A 196 8.35 -37.86 21.65
CA GLN A 196 9.67 -38.39 21.26
C GLN A 196 10.12 -37.93 19.86
N ASP A 197 9.22 -37.89 18.87
CA ASP A 197 9.54 -37.37 17.54
C ASP A 197 9.13 -35.90 17.42
N LEU A 198 10.11 -35.03 17.66
CA LEU A 198 9.90 -33.59 17.78
C LEU A 198 9.50 -32.95 16.44
N LEU A 199 9.91 -33.53 15.30
CA LEU A 199 9.57 -33.01 13.97
C LEU A 199 8.14 -33.38 13.58
N GLU A 200 7.75 -34.64 13.79
CA GLU A 200 6.37 -35.10 13.58
C GLU A 200 5.41 -34.31 14.47
N ALA A 201 5.73 -34.17 15.76
CA ALA A 201 4.97 -33.36 16.70
C ALA A 201 4.82 -31.90 16.22
N HIS A 202 5.90 -31.30 15.73
CA HIS A 202 5.87 -29.93 15.23
C HIS A 202 4.95 -29.79 14.01
N LEU A 203 5.02 -30.71 13.05
CA LEU A 203 4.21 -30.66 11.83
C LEU A 203 2.73 -30.94 12.11
N MET A 204 2.43 -31.92 12.96
CA MET A 204 1.05 -32.21 13.36
C MET A 204 0.44 -31.08 14.18
N GLN A 205 1.24 -30.42 15.04
CA GLN A 205 0.79 -29.25 15.80
C GLN A 205 0.67 -27.99 14.94
N ALA A 206 1.49 -27.84 13.90
CA ALA A 206 1.43 -26.71 12.98
C ALA A 206 0.22 -26.78 12.02
N PHE A 207 -0.21 -28.00 11.66
CA PHE A 207 -1.28 -28.24 10.69
C PHE A 207 -2.33 -29.26 11.18
N PRO A 208 -2.92 -29.06 12.37
CA PRO A 208 -3.86 -30.02 12.94
C PRO A 208 -5.12 -30.18 12.08
N GLU A 209 -5.55 -29.13 11.39
CA GLU A 209 -6.73 -29.15 10.50
C GLU A 209 -6.51 -29.97 9.23
N MET A 210 -5.27 -30.14 8.79
CA MET A 210 -4.95 -30.96 7.62
C MET A 210 -4.83 -32.43 8.04
N PHE A 211 -4.02 -32.71 9.06
CA PHE A 211 -3.77 -34.07 9.54
C PHE A 211 -4.95 -34.71 10.28
N SER A 212 -6.03 -33.96 10.54
CA SER A 212 -7.31 -34.54 10.97
C SER A 212 -8.04 -35.32 9.86
N PHE A 213 -7.76 -35.02 8.58
CA PHE A 213 -8.41 -35.66 7.43
C PHE A 213 -7.48 -36.60 6.65
N ILE A 214 -6.17 -36.37 6.71
CA ILE A 214 -5.18 -37.18 6.01
C ILE A 214 -4.19 -37.78 7.00
N ALA A 215 -3.72 -39.00 6.71
CA ALA A 215 -2.67 -39.63 7.50
C ALA A 215 -1.39 -38.78 7.46
N TYR A 216 -0.63 -38.79 8.55
CA TYR A 216 0.64 -38.09 8.62
C TYR A 216 1.61 -38.63 7.56
N ASP A 217 2.17 -37.70 6.79
CA ASP A 217 3.25 -37.95 5.84
C ASP A 217 4.20 -36.75 5.88
N ILE A 218 5.50 -37.03 6.00
CA ILE A 218 6.54 -36.01 6.15
C ILE A 218 6.63 -35.09 4.92
N TYR A 219 6.45 -35.62 3.71
CA TYR A 219 6.53 -34.84 2.48
C TYR A 219 5.33 -33.90 2.37
N VAL A 220 4.14 -34.37 2.74
CA VAL A 220 2.93 -33.53 2.78
C VAL A 220 3.07 -32.42 3.82
N GLY A 221 3.59 -32.75 5.02
CA GLY A 221 3.89 -31.76 6.05
C GLY A 221 4.90 -30.70 5.59
N PHE A 222 5.95 -31.11 4.87
CA PHE A 222 6.93 -30.19 4.29
C PHE A 222 6.31 -29.25 3.24
N VAL A 223 5.47 -29.78 2.35
CA VAL A 223 4.75 -28.96 1.35
C VAL A 223 3.82 -27.95 2.04
N ALA A 224 3.05 -28.38 3.04
CA ALA A 224 2.19 -27.49 3.83
C ALA A 224 2.99 -26.38 4.52
N GLN A 225 4.20 -26.71 5.00
CA GLN A 225 5.12 -25.74 5.58
C GLN A 225 5.60 -24.69 4.57
N VAL A 226 5.98 -25.12 3.35
CA VAL A 226 6.38 -24.20 2.27
C VAL A 226 5.23 -23.29 1.88
N VAL A 227 4.03 -23.84 1.68
CA VAL A 227 2.82 -23.05 1.35
C VAL A 227 2.56 -22.01 2.43
N THR A 228 2.59 -22.41 3.70
CA THR A 228 2.33 -21.51 4.84
C THR A 228 3.37 -20.39 4.90
N THR A 229 4.66 -20.69 4.73
CA THR A 229 5.72 -19.66 4.68
C THR A 229 5.50 -18.66 3.54
N ILE A 230 5.06 -19.13 2.37
CA ILE A 230 4.72 -18.26 1.23
C ILE A 230 3.49 -17.39 1.54
N LEU A 231 2.45 -17.93 2.18
CA LEU A 231 1.28 -17.16 2.59
C LEU A 231 1.64 -16.11 3.67
N THR A 232 2.53 -16.43 4.61
CA THR A 232 3.08 -15.43 5.55
C THR A 232 3.80 -14.31 4.80
N PHE A 233 4.55 -14.62 3.74
CA PHE A 233 5.11 -13.60 2.86
C PHE A 233 4.03 -12.76 2.18
N TYR A 234 2.94 -13.35 1.66
CA TYR A 234 1.85 -12.60 1.02
C TYR A 234 1.19 -11.58 1.96
N TRP A 235 0.99 -11.96 3.22
CA TRP A 235 0.50 -11.04 4.24
C TRP A 235 1.42 -9.83 4.43
N ASN A 236 2.74 -10.04 4.49
CA ASN A 236 3.70 -8.94 4.59
C ASN A 236 3.77 -8.11 3.29
N PHE A 237 3.62 -8.77 2.14
CA PHE A 237 3.76 -8.15 0.83
C PHE A 237 2.62 -7.19 0.50
N VAL A 238 1.37 -7.52 0.85
CA VAL A 238 0.23 -6.61 0.59
C VAL A 238 0.43 -5.25 1.23
N ASP A 239 0.96 -5.22 2.45
CA ASP A 239 1.23 -3.99 3.18
C ASP A 239 2.41 -3.22 2.56
N LEU A 240 3.50 -3.91 2.23
CA LEU A 240 4.64 -3.32 1.52
C LEU A 240 4.21 -2.68 0.19
N PHE A 241 3.36 -3.36 -0.56
CA PHE A 241 2.84 -2.87 -1.83
C PHE A 241 2.00 -1.59 -1.63
N LEU A 242 1.07 -1.59 -0.67
CA LEU A 242 0.23 -0.43 -0.36
C LEU A 242 1.05 0.76 0.14
N ILE A 243 2.08 0.52 0.97
CA ILE A 243 3.03 1.55 1.40
C ILE A 243 3.73 2.17 0.20
N THR A 244 4.30 1.35 -0.68
CA THR A 244 5.06 1.80 -1.86
C THR A 244 4.18 2.59 -2.82
N LEU A 245 2.99 2.08 -3.12
CA LEU A 245 2.00 2.77 -3.94
C LEU A 245 1.63 4.13 -3.33
N SER A 246 1.38 4.16 -2.02
CA SER A 246 1.02 5.39 -1.32
C SER A 246 2.12 6.43 -1.35
N MET A 247 3.39 6.01 -1.21
CA MET A 247 4.53 6.92 -1.33
C MET A 247 4.63 7.52 -2.75
N GLY A 248 4.41 6.73 -3.79
CA GLY A 248 4.42 7.21 -5.19
C GLY A 248 3.30 8.21 -5.48
N LEU A 249 2.06 7.89 -5.09
CA LEU A 249 0.91 8.78 -5.29
C LEU A 249 1.10 10.11 -4.56
N ARG A 250 1.60 10.03 -3.31
CA ARG A 250 1.94 11.20 -2.52
C ARG A 250 3.04 12.04 -3.18
N GLN A 251 4.06 11.41 -3.77
CA GLN A 251 5.18 12.14 -4.38
C GLN A 251 4.74 13.04 -5.54
N ASN A 252 3.78 12.59 -6.35
CA ASN A 252 3.21 13.41 -7.43
C ASN A 252 2.47 14.65 -6.89
N LEU A 253 1.73 14.50 -5.78
CA LEU A 253 1.07 15.63 -5.11
C LEU A 253 2.08 16.59 -4.47
N VAL A 254 3.10 16.05 -3.79
CA VAL A 254 4.20 16.84 -3.21
C VAL A 254 4.90 17.66 -4.27
N HIS A 255 5.18 17.07 -5.43
CA HIS A 255 5.82 17.74 -6.56
C HIS A 255 4.99 18.94 -7.03
N MET A 256 3.69 18.75 -7.27
CA MET A 256 2.80 19.84 -7.66
C MET A 256 2.73 20.96 -6.60
N ASN A 257 2.62 20.58 -5.32
CA ASN A 257 2.60 21.54 -4.22
C ASN A 257 3.89 22.35 -4.16
N GLN A 258 5.05 21.71 -4.33
CA GLN A 258 6.36 22.37 -4.31
C GLN A 258 6.51 23.38 -5.43
N ILE A 259 6.12 23.02 -6.66
CA ILE A 259 6.18 23.93 -7.81
C ILE A 259 5.31 25.14 -7.54
N ILE A 260 4.03 24.94 -7.20
CA ILE A 260 3.09 26.05 -6.96
C ILE A 260 3.60 26.97 -5.84
N MET A 261 4.08 26.40 -4.72
CA MET A 261 4.60 27.19 -3.60
C MET A 261 5.90 27.94 -3.93
N SER A 262 6.72 27.42 -4.84
CA SER A 262 7.96 28.06 -5.29
C SER A 262 7.75 29.17 -6.33
N SER A 263 6.60 29.17 -7.02
CA SER A 263 6.28 30.09 -8.12
C SER A 263 5.50 31.33 -7.68
N ARG A 264 5.73 31.85 -6.46
CA ARG A 264 4.97 33.00 -5.91
C ARG A 264 4.97 34.23 -6.81
N GLY A 265 6.07 34.48 -7.52
CA GLY A 265 6.18 35.60 -8.45
C GLY A 265 5.19 35.55 -9.63
N GLN A 266 4.64 34.38 -9.95
CA GLN A 266 3.72 34.17 -11.08
C GLN A 266 2.25 34.14 -10.68
N PHE A 267 1.91 34.37 -9.40
CA PHE A 267 0.53 34.26 -8.91
C PHE A 267 -0.44 35.27 -9.54
N HIS A 268 0.06 36.33 -10.16
CA HIS A 268 -0.73 37.30 -10.92
C HIS A 268 -1.22 36.75 -12.27
N SER A 269 -0.63 35.67 -12.79
CA SER A 269 -0.96 35.11 -14.10
C SER A 269 -2.13 34.13 -14.01
N GLU A 270 -3.22 34.40 -14.75
CA GLU A 270 -4.34 33.46 -14.85
C GLU A 270 -3.96 32.15 -15.56
N LEU A 271 -3.11 32.25 -16.59
CA LEU A 271 -2.62 31.10 -17.33
C LEU A 271 -1.82 30.14 -16.43
N PHE A 272 -1.01 30.69 -15.53
CA PHE A 272 -0.28 29.91 -14.53
C PHE A 272 -1.24 29.04 -13.69
N TRP A 273 -2.30 29.63 -13.16
CA TRP A 273 -3.27 28.91 -12.32
C TRP A 273 -4.05 27.86 -13.11
N TYR A 274 -4.49 28.20 -14.32
CA TYR A 274 -5.16 27.26 -15.22
C TYR A 274 -4.28 26.02 -15.49
N ASP A 275 -3.02 26.22 -15.87
CA ASP A 275 -2.11 25.13 -16.20
C ASP A 275 -1.79 24.25 -14.98
N HIS A 276 -1.51 24.86 -13.82
CA HIS A 276 -1.19 24.12 -12.61
C HIS A 276 -2.40 23.38 -12.03
N TRP A 277 -3.59 23.98 -12.09
CA TRP A 277 -4.84 23.31 -11.74
C TRP A 277 -5.07 22.08 -12.61
N LYS A 278 -4.89 22.19 -13.94
CA LYS A 278 -5.03 21.07 -14.87
C LYS A 278 -4.05 19.93 -14.58
N HIS A 279 -2.78 20.25 -14.29
CA HIS A 279 -1.80 19.23 -13.89
C HIS A 279 -2.16 18.59 -12.54
N PHE A 280 -2.60 19.39 -11.56
CA PHE A 280 -3.04 18.88 -10.27
C PHE A 280 -4.25 17.95 -10.40
N GLN A 281 -5.23 18.32 -11.23
CA GLN A 281 -6.40 17.50 -11.51
C GLN A 281 -6.01 16.12 -12.07
N LYS A 282 -5.05 16.06 -13.01
CA LYS A 282 -4.54 14.77 -13.53
C LYS A 282 -3.93 13.91 -12.43
N VAL A 283 -3.20 14.49 -11.49
CA VAL A 283 -2.65 13.75 -10.34
C VAL A 283 -3.78 13.22 -9.46
N CYS A 284 -4.83 14.02 -9.20
CA CYS A 284 -5.99 13.56 -8.45
C CYS A 284 -6.75 12.43 -9.17
N GLU A 285 -6.93 12.53 -10.49
CA GLU A 285 -7.53 11.48 -11.32
C GLU A 285 -6.73 10.17 -11.25
N LEU A 286 -5.39 10.25 -11.26
CA LEU A 286 -4.51 9.11 -11.04
C LEU A 286 -4.73 8.48 -9.66
N VAL A 287 -4.83 9.28 -8.60
CA VAL A 287 -5.14 8.78 -7.24
C VAL A 287 -6.49 8.07 -7.22
N HIS A 288 -7.53 8.63 -7.84
CA HIS A 288 -8.86 8.02 -7.91
C HIS A 288 -8.87 6.73 -8.73
N LEU A 289 -8.08 6.67 -9.80
CA LEU A 289 -7.89 5.46 -10.59
C LEU A 289 -7.33 4.33 -9.72
N PHE A 290 -6.25 4.59 -8.99
CA PHE A 290 -5.63 3.60 -8.10
C PHE A 290 -6.53 3.25 -6.92
N LYS A 291 -7.15 4.23 -6.27
CA LYS A 291 -8.16 4.05 -5.21
C LYS A 291 -9.18 2.96 -5.58
N ARG A 292 -9.74 3.02 -6.80
CA ARG A 292 -10.71 2.03 -7.29
C ARG A 292 -10.09 0.66 -7.55
N LYS A 293 -8.88 0.60 -8.12
CA LYS A 293 -8.26 -0.69 -8.51
C LYS A 293 -7.63 -1.44 -7.33
N VAL A 294 -7.24 -0.76 -6.26
CA VAL A 294 -6.62 -1.36 -5.06
C VAL A 294 -7.55 -1.40 -3.85
N ALA A 295 -8.81 -0.96 -3.99
CA ALA A 295 -9.80 -0.89 -2.92
C ALA A 295 -9.93 -2.20 -2.12
N TYR A 296 -9.96 -3.35 -2.80
CA TYR A 296 -10.07 -4.64 -2.14
C TYR A 296 -8.82 -5.03 -1.36
N LEU A 297 -7.62 -4.75 -1.90
CA LEU A 297 -6.36 -4.98 -1.19
C LEU A 297 -6.26 -4.11 0.07
N VAL A 298 -6.77 -2.88 0.03
CA VAL A 298 -6.87 -2.02 1.22
C VAL A 298 -7.75 -2.66 2.29
N ILE A 299 -8.91 -3.22 1.92
CA ILE A 299 -9.78 -3.92 2.87
C ILE A 299 -9.07 -5.14 3.44
N LEU A 300 -8.51 -6.00 2.58
CA LEU A 300 -7.82 -7.21 3.04
C LEU A 300 -6.67 -6.86 3.99
N SER A 301 -5.84 -5.86 3.67
CA SER A 301 -4.76 -5.39 4.54
C SER A 301 -5.27 -4.93 5.91
N PHE A 302 -6.27 -4.03 5.94
CA PHE A 302 -6.78 -3.48 7.19
C PHE A 302 -7.53 -4.51 8.03
N THR A 303 -8.39 -5.33 7.42
CA THR A 303 -9.13 -6.39 8.11
C THR A 303 -8.18 -7.42 8.68
N ASN A 304 -7.18 -7.86 7.90
CA ASN A 304 -6.21 -8.86 8.37
C ASN A 304 -5.38 -8.34 9.54
N ASN A 305 -4.81 -7.15 9.39
CA ASN A 305 -3.97 -6.57 10.44
C ASN A 305 -4.78 -6.28 11.72
N LEU A 306 -5.98 -5.72 11.60
CA LEU A 306 -6.82 -5.44 12.76
C LEU A 306 -7.23 -6.73 13.49
N PHE A 307 -7.64 -7.77 12.75
CA PHE A 307 -7.99 -9.07 13.30
C PHE A 307 -6.84 -9.66 14.11
N PHE A 308 -5.64 -9.74 13.53
CA PHE A 308 -4.49 -10.32 14.22
C PHE A 308 -3.96 -9.44 15.36
N ILE A 309 -4.07 -8.11 15.28
CA ILE A 309 -3.72 -7.21 16.40
C ILE A 309 -4.63 -7.48 17.59
N CYS A 310 -5.95 -7.49 17.41
CA CYS A 310 -6.90 -7.77 18.50
C CYS A 310 -6.63 -9.14 19.13
N ILE A 311 -6.35 -10.17 18.31
CA ILE A 311 -6.04 -11.51 18.82
C ILE A 311 -4.74 -11.55 19.62
N GLN A 312 -3.68 -10.90 19.12
CA GLN A 312 -2.40 -10.88 19.80
C GLN A 312 -2.47 -10.08 21.11
N LEU A 313 -3.27 -9.01 21.16
CA LEU A 313 -3.51 -8.24 22.39
C LEU A 313 -4.21 -9.08 23.46
N ILE A 314 -5.26 -9.84 23.10
CA ILE A 314 -5.87 -10.83 24.00
C ILE A 314 -4.84 -11.87 24.46
N GLY A 315 -3.97 -12.32 23.55
CA GLY A 315 -2.92 -13.29 23.85
C GLY A 315 -1.84 -12.77 24.82
N VAL A 316 -1.55 -11.48 24.82
CA VAL A 316 -0.59 -10.83 25.74
C VAL A 316 -1.10 -10.82 27.19
N LEU A 317 -2.42 -10.85 27.40
CA LEU A 317 -3.02 -10.91 28.74
C LEU A 317 -2.84 -12.28 29.40
N LYS A 318 -2.54 -13.33 28.63
CA LYS A 318 -2.38 -14.70 29.13
C LYS A 318 -0.94 -14.93 29.62
N PRO A 319 -0.73 -15.72 30.68
CA PRO A 319 0.60 -16.06 31.16
C PRO A 319 1.40 -16.79 30.06
N VAL A 320 2.59 -16.28 29.75
CA VAL A 320 3.40 -16.79 28.64
C VAL A 320 4.40 -17.85 29.14
N PRO A 321 4.39 -19.08 28.57
CA PRO A 321 5.24 -20.17 29.04
C PRO A 321 6.68 -20.01 28.50
N GLY A 322 7.49 -19.18 29.16
CA GLY A 322 8.93 -19.08 28.92
C GLY A 322 9.38 -17.88 28.07
N LEU A 323 10.67 -17.55 28.18
CA LEU A 323 11.27 -16.34 27.61
C LEU A 323 11.18 -16.27 26.08
N ILE A 324 11.43 -17.39 25.37
CA ILE A 324 11.41 -17.44 23.90
C ILE A 324 10.00 -17.14 23.37
N VAL A 325 8.98 -17.70 24.00
CA VAL A 325 7.57 -17.48 23.62
C VAL A 325 7.18 -16.03 23.89
N ALA A 326 7.65 -15.44 25.01
CA ALA A 326 7.40 -14.03 25.32
C ALA A 326 8.04 -13.08 24.30
N ILE A 327 9.31 -13.31 23.94
CA ILE A 327 10.01 -12.53 22.91
C ILE A 327 9.25 -12.60 21.59
N TYR A 328 8.84 -13.79 21.16
CA TYR A 328 8.08 -13.97 19.92
C TYR A 328 6.76 -13.20 19.93
N VAL A 329 5.96 -13.34 21.00
CA VAL A 329 4.63 -12.70 21.09
C VAL A 329 4.75 -11.17 21.02
N TRP A 330 5.63 -10.58 21.83
CA TRP A 330 5.83 -9.13 21.84
C TRP A 330 6.43 -8.60 20.54
N TYR A 331 7.39 -9.33 19.96
CA TYR A 331 7.99 -8.94 18.68
C TYR A 331 6.96 -9.01 17.54
N SER A 332 6.19 -10.10 17.45
CA SER A 332 5.15 -10.27 16.42
C SER A 332 4.10 -9.15 16.50
N LEU A 333 3.66 -8.79 17.71
CA LEU A 333 2.74 -7.68 17.94
C LEU A 333 3.34 -6.34 17.52
N ALA A 334 4.57 -6.03 17.95
CA ALA A 334 5.24 -4.80 17.58
C ALA A 334 5.46 -4.70 16.06
N HIS A 335 5.86 -5.79 15.41
CA HIS A 335 6.02 -5.88 13.95
C HIS A 335 4.70 -5.59 13.24
N LEU A 336 3.62 -6.25 13.66
CA LEU A 336 2.30 -6.11 13.05
C LEU A 336 1.72 -4.69 13.24
N MET A 337 1.80 -4.14 14.45
CA MET A 337 1.37 -2.77 14.73
C MET A 337 2.18 -1.75 13.92
N THR A 338 3.50 -1.88 13.88
CA THR A 338 4.37 -0.98 13.12
C THR A 338 3.99 -1.01 11.64
N ARG A 339 3.79 -2.20 11.07
CA ARG A 339 3.38 -2.38 9.66
C ARG A 339 2.03 -1.74 9.36
N MET A 340 1.02 -1.98 10.21
CA MET A 340 -0.30 -1.36 10.08
C MET A 340 -0.22 0.17 10.15
N ILE A 341 0.52 0.71 11.12
CA ILE A 341 0.73 2.16 11.28
C ILE A 341 1.40 2.74 10.04
N MET A 342 2.42 2.07 9.48
CA MET A 342 3.08 2.54 8.25
C MET A 342 2.13 2.58 7.06
N VAL A 343 1.37 1.50 6.79
CA VAL A 343 0.35 1.48 5.72
C VAL A 343 -0.59 2.66 5.88
N ALA A 344 -1.11 2.83 7.10
CA ALA A 344 -2.08 3.85 7.42
C ALA A 344 -1.50 5.27 7.25
N MET A 345 -0.32 5.54 7.80
CA MET A 345 0.33 6.85 7.75
C MET A 345 0.71 7.27 6.33
N TYR A 346 1.26 6.34 5.52
CA TYR A 346 1.59 6.65 4.13
C TYR A 346 0.34 6.87 3.28
N ALA A 347 -0.70 6.06 3.45
CA ALA A 347 -1.98 6.27 2.75
C ALA A 347 -2.65 7.59 3.15
N ALA A 348 -2.68 7.92 4.44
CA ALA A 348 -3.24 9.18 4.94
C ALA A 348 -2.48 10.41 4.43
N SER A 349 -1.16 10.30 4.23
CA SER A 349 -0.36 11.42 3.72
C SER A 349 -0.73 11.86 2.31
N ILE A 350 -1.39 11.00 1.51
CA ILE A 350 -1.95 11.39 0.20
C ILE A 350 -3.01 12.47 0.40
N HIS A 351 -3.92 12.26 1.35
CA HIS A 351 -4.99 13.20 1.66
C HIS A 351 -4.47 14.51 2.25
N ASP A 352 -3.44 14.43 3.09
CA ASP A 352 -2.82 15.64 3.65
C ASP A 352 -2.17 16.49 2.56
N GLU A 353 -1.40 15.86 1.66
CA GLU A 353 -0.72 16.55 0.57
C GLU A 353 -1.71 17.08 -0.47
N SER A 354 -2.82 16.39 -0.75
CA SER A 354 -3.85 16.91 -1.65
C SER A 354 -4.56 18.17 -1.13
N ARG A 355 -4.44 18.46 0.18
CA ARG A 355 -5.07 19.63 0.83
C ARG A 355 -4.08 20.73 1.23
N LYS A 356 -2.79 20.54 0.93
CA LYS A 356 -1.70 21.38 1.45
C LYS A 356 -1.75 22.84 0.97
N LEU A 357 -2.34 23.10 -0.19
CA LEU A 357 -2.48 24.45 -0.75
C LEU A 357 -3.68 25.23 -0.18
N LEU A 358 -4.62 24.58 0.53
CA LEU A 358 -5.82 25.24 1.06
C LEU A 358 -5.52 26.45 1.96
N PRO A 359 -4.58 26.39 2.91
CA PRO A 359 -4.26 27.56 3.75
C PRO A 359 -3.71 28.73 2.92
N MET A 360 -2.99 28.43 1.84
CA MET A 360 -2.45 29.45 0.94
C MET A 360 -3.57 30.14 0.14
N PHE A 361 -4.55 29.39 -0.37
CA PHE A 361 -5.71 29.99 -1.03
C PHE A 361 -6.57 30.84 -0.09
N ARG A 362 -6.73 30.42 1.17
CA ARG A 362 -7.51 31.17 2.17
C ARG A 362 -6.88 32.49 2.60
N THR A 363 -5.56 32.62 2.46
CA THR A 363 -4.79 33.81 2.86
C THR A 363 -4.35 34.65 1.66
N MET A 364 -4.76 34.28 0.45
CA MET A 364 -4.36 34.97 -0.77
C MET A 364 -5.02 36.36 -0.86
N PRO A 365 -4.25 37.43 -1.11
CA PRO A 365 -4.81 38.76 -1.35
C PRO A 365 -5.80 38.78 -2.52
N THR A 366 -6.88 39.55 -2.40
CA THR A 366 -7.95 39.65 -3.41
C THR A 366 -7.44 40.05 -4.79
N GLN A 367 -6.35 40.82 -4.86
CA GLN A 367 -5.70 41.23 -6.10
C GLN A 367 -5.16 40.08 -6.97
N PHE A 368 -4.87 38.92 -6.36
CA PHE A 368 -4.42 37.73 -7.08
C PHE A 368 -5.54 36.71 -7.28
N TYR A 369 -6.70 36.91 -6.64
CA TYR A 369 -7.78 35.93 -6.63
C TYR A 369 -8.60 36.00 -7.92
N ASN A 370 -8.40 35.01 -8.80
CA ASN A 370 -9.11 34.89 -10.06
C ASN A 370 -10.07 33.67 -10.08
N LYS A 371 -10.81 33.51 -11.17
CA LYS A 371 -11.77 32.40 -11.35
C LYS A 371 -11.12 31.01 -11.28
N GLU A 372 -9.88 30.87 -11.77
CA GLU A 372 -9.18 29.60 -11.79
C GLU A 372 -8.72 29.18 -10.38
N ILE A 373 -8.27 30.13 -9.56
CA ILE A 373 -7.98 29.90 -8.14
C ILE A 373 -9.26 29.50 -7.41
N GLN A 374 -10.39 30.16 -7.68
CA GLN A 374 -11.67 29.79 -7.07
C GLN A 374 -12.06 28.35 -7.42
N ARG A 375 -11.93 27.93 -8.69
CA ARG A 375 -12.18 26.54 -9.11
C ARG A 375 -11.26 25.56 -8.41
N PHE A 376 -9.96 25.87 -8.36
CA PHE A 376 -8.96 25.02 -7.73
C PHE A 376 -9.25 24.88 -6.22
N HIS A 377 -9.52 26.00 -5.55
CA HIS A 377 -9.90 26.03 -4.14
C HIS A 377 -11.15 25.17 -3.88
N GLN A 378 -12.21 25.37 -4.66
CA GLN A 378 -13.45 24.61 -4.53
C GLN A 378 -13.26 23.10 -4.77
N GLN A 379 -12.44 22.71 -5.75
CA GLN A 379 -12.11 21.30 -5.98
C GLN A 379 -11.41 20.71 -4.76
N MET A 380 -10.41 21.39 -4.19
CA MET A 380 -9.67 20.89 -3.02
C MET A 380 -10.52 20.81 -1.75
N GLU A 381 -11.56 21.64 -1.63
CA GLU A 381 -12.48 21.57 -0.50
C GLU A 381 -13.47 20.41 -0.63
N ASN A 382 -13.97 20.16 -1.84
CA ASN A 382 -15.05 19.21 -2.10
C ASN A 382 -14.57 17.80 -2.48
N ASP A 383 -13.41 17.66 -3.13
CA ASP A 383 -12.90 16.35 -3.56
C ASP A 383 -12.12 15.63 -2.45
N THR A 384 -12.43 14.36 -2.24
CA THR A 384 -11.78 13.49 -1.26
C THR A 384 -10.72 12.61 -1.93
N VAL A 385 -9.56 13.22 -2.18
CA VAL A 385 -8.38 12.55 -2.71
C VAL A 385 -7.72 11.72 -1.61
N ALA A 386 -8.08 10.44 -1.53
CA ALA A 386 -7.54 9.49 -0.57
C ALA A 386 -7.77 8.05 -1.06
N LEU A 387 -6.92 7.12 -0.65
CA LEU A 387 -7.21 5.69 -0.79
C LEU A 387 -8.40 5.29 0.10
N SER A 388 -9.17 4.29 -0.34
CA SER A 388 -10.39 3.86 0.35
C SER A 388 -10.67 2.39 0.15
N GLY A 389 -11.26 1.73 1.15
CA GLY A 389 -11.86 0.41 1.00
C GLY A 389 -13.26 0.51 0.42
N TYR A 390 -13.39 0.50 -0.92
CA TYR A 390 -14.68 0.62 -1.65
C TYR A 390 -15.59 1.79 -1.23
N GLY A 391 -15.03 2.84 -0.63
CA GLY A 391 -15.80 3.97 -0.10
C GLY A 391 -16.41 3.74 1.29
N PHE A 392 -16.29 2.55 1.89
CA PHE A 392 -16.70 2.31 3.28
C PHE A 392 -15.93 3.20 4.26
N PHE A 393 -14.64 3.39 3.99
CA PHE A 393 -13.78 4.27 4.76
C PHE A 393 -12.68 4.88 3.88
N HIS A 394 -12.28 6.09 4.22
CA HIS A 394 -11.17 6.80 3.58
C HIS A 394 -9.96 6.83 4.51
N LEU A 395 -8.81 6.42 3.99
CA LEU A 395 -7.55 6.39 4.73
C LEU A 395 -7.08 7.82 4.98
N THR A 396 -7.43 8.35 6.14
CA THR A 396 -7.07 9.70 6.63
C THR A 396 -6.57 9.59 8.07
N ARG A 397 -5.79 10.56 8.55
CA ARG A 397 -5.31 10.56 9.95
C ARG A 397 -6.43 10.41 10.96
N LYS A 398 -7.60 10.99 10.68
CA LYS A 398 -8.80 10.89 11.51
C LYS A 398 -9.28 9.45 11.66
N LEU A 399 -9.31 8.68 10.57
CA LEU A 399 -9.68 7.26 10.62
C LEU A 399 -8.69 6.45 11.46
N ILE A 400 -7.38 6.71 11.29
CA ILE A 400 -6.32 6.00 12.02
C ILE A 400 -6.48 6.21 13.52
N LEU A 401 -6.67 7.46 13.95
CA LEU A 401 -6.89 7.79 15.36
C LEU A 401 -8.17 7.14 15.91
N LYS A 402 -9.24 7.09 15.12
CA LYS A 402 -10.48 6.39 15.50
C LYS A 402 -10.25 4.90 15.70
N VAL A 403 -9.62 4.22 14.74
CA VAL A 403 -9.34 2.77 14.83
C VAL A 403 -8.44 2.47 16.01
N ALA A 404 -7.36 3.24 16.22
CA ALA A 404 -6.47 3.08 17.36
C ALA A 404 -7.21 3.28 18.70
N GLY A 405 -8.05 4.32 18.79
CA GLY A 405 -8.89 4.56 19.96
C GLY A 405 -9.85 3.40 20.23
N THR A 406 -10.53 2.89 19.20
CA THR A 406 -11.45 1.75 19.32
C THR A 406 -10.74 0.48 19.79
N VAL A 407 -9.54 0.18 19.26
CA VAL A 407 -8.75 -0.97 19.73
C VAL A 407 -8.40 -0.81 21.21
N VAL A 408 -7.87 0.35 21.61
CA VAL A 408 -7.54 0.61 23.02
C VAL A 408 -8.77 0.50 23.92
N THR A 409 -9.91 1.08 23.52
CA THR A 409 -11.16 0.97 24.29
C THR A 409 -11.60 -0.49 24.43
N TYR A 410 -11.56 -1.27 23.35
CA TYR A 410 -11.92 -2.68 23.38
C TYR A 410 -11.04 -3.48 24.36
N GLU A 411 -9.73 -3.28 24.30
CA GLU A 411 -8.80 -3.99 25.20
C GLU A 411 -8.98 -3.58 26.67
N LEU A 412 -9.21 -2.29 26.95
CA LEU A 412 -9.49 -1.83 28.32
C LEU A 412 -10.76 -2.44 28.89
N VAL A 413 -11.81 -2.59 28.07
CA VAL A 413 -13.05 -3.26 28.49
C VAL A 413 -12.81 -4.74 28.74
N LEU A 414 -12.04 -5.42 27.87
CA LEU A 414 -11.75 -6.84 28.01
C LEU A 414 -10.92 -7.13 29.26
N LEU A 415 -9.94 -6.28 29.57
CA LEU A 415 -9.20 -6.29 30.83
C LEU A 415 -10.12 -6.18 32.05
N GLN A 416 -11.04 -5.21 32.06
CA GLN A 416 -11.97 -5.02 33.16
C GLN A 416 -12.92 -6.20 33.36
N VAL A 417 -13.38 -6.82 32.27
CA VAL A 417 -14.24 -8.02 32.32
C VAL A 417 -13.45 -9.20 32.89
N ASN A 418 -12.22 -9.43 32.42
CA ASN A 418 -11.38 -10.53 32.92
C ASN A 418 -11.06 -10.37 34.42
N ASP A 419 -10.71 -9.15 34.87
CA ASP A 419 -10.51 -8.85 36.29
C ASP A 419 -11.78 -9.07 37.13
N SER A 420 -12.96 -8.86 36.54
CA SER A 420 -14.25 -9.06 37.21
C SER A 420 -14.62 -10.54 37.29
N GLU A 421 -14.29 -11.33 36.27
CA GLU A 421 -14.45 -12.79 36.27
C GLU A 421 -13.48 -13.46 37.27
N GLU A 422 -12.21 -13.03 37.33
CA GLU A 422 -11.25 -13.55 38.32
C GLU A 422 -11.66 -13.24 39.77
N LYS A 423 -12.36 -12.11 40.00
CA LYS A 423 -12.90 -11.76 41.33
C LYS A 423 -14.20 -12.50 41.68
N ASN A 424 -14.93 -12.99 40.68
CA ASN A 424 -16.21 -13.69 40.84
C ASN A 424 -16.11 -15.22 40.71
N GLY A 425 -14.97 -15.75 40.27
CA GLY A 425 -14.72 -17.18 40.13
C GLY A 425 -14.21 -17.82 41.43
N ASP A 426 -14.91 -18.86 41.91
CA ASP A 426 -14.43 -19.73 42.98
C ASP A 426 -13.06 -20.32 42.60
N GLN A 427 -12.05 -20.04 43.42
CA GLN A 427 -10.71 -20.62 43.29
C GLN A 427 -10.76 -22.11 43.70
N ASN A 428 -11.17 -22.98 42.77
CA ASN A 428 -10.98 -24.41 42.91
C ASN A 428 -9.93 -24.87 41.88
N PRO A 429 -8.67 -25.15 42.27
CA PRO A 429 -7.58 -25.43 41.34
C PRO A 429 -7.61 -26.85 40.74
N CYS A 430 -8.73 -27.57 40.87
CA CYS A 430 -8.91 -28.93 40.37
C CYS A 430 -10.27 -29.07 39.67
N THR A 431 -10.44 -28.39 38.53
CA THR A 431 -11.42 -28.77 37.49
C THR A 431 -10.94 -28.31 36.14
#